data_AF-A0A482V1G4-F1
#
_entry.id   AF-A0A482V1G4-F1
#
_cell.length_a   1.000
_cell.length_b   1.000
_cell.length_c   1.000
_cell.angle_alpha   90.00
_cell.angle_beta   90.00
_cell.angle_gamma   90.00
#
_symmetry.space_group_name_H-M   'P 1'
#
loop_
_entity.id
_entity.type
_entity.pdbx_description
1 polymer ?
#
loop_
_entity_poly.entity_id
_entity_poly.type
_entity_poly.pdbx_seq_one_letter_code
_entity_poly.pdbx_strand_id
1 'polypeptide(L)'
;MTSLGVFCIWFVIEPIRIYVGMAGNLKESVPNMATFLLMTVFPQLPLVCFLAYFQPMFFPVDKIVGSLMFIFLVRLCYVPVCMVYGLCYVVYGVFKPFV
;
A
#
# COMPACT_ATOMS: atom_id res chain seq x y z
N MET A 1 21.44 -13.21 5.17
CA MET A 1 21.17 -13.65 3.78
C MET A 1 19.69 -13.56 3.42
N THR A 2 18.75 -13.78 4.35
CA THR A 2 17.30 -13.72 4.09
C THR A 2 16.74 -12.31 3.86
N SER A 3 17.26 -11.28 4.53
CA SER A 3 16.76 -9.90 4.42
C SER A 3 17.04 -9.24 3.06
N LEU A 4 18.16 -9.55 2.40
CA LEU A 4 18.52 -8.95 1.11
C LEU A 4 17.46 -9.24 0.02
N GLY A 5 16.95 -10.47 -0.03
CA GLY A 5 15.90 -10.83 -1.00
C GLY A 5 14.61 -10.04 -0.78
N VAL A 6 14.24 -9.80 0.49
CA VAL A 6 13.07 -8.98 0.87
C VAL A 6 13.25 -7.53 0.42
N PHE A 7 14.45 -6.97 0.60
CA PHE A 7 14.76 -5.62 0.12
C PHE A 7 14.72 -5.51 -1.41
N CYS A 8 15.21 -6.50 -2.15
CA CYS A 8 15.13 -6.52 -3.62
C CYS A 8 13.67 -6.55 -4.11
N ILE A 9 12.84 -7.40 -3.49
CA ILE A 9 11.41 -7.49 -3.81
C ILE A 9 10.73 -6.15 -3.52
N TRP A 10 11.00 -5.57 -2.34
CA TRP A 10 10.49 -4.26 -1.95
C TRP A 10 10.89 -3.16 -2.96
N PHE A 11 12.16 -3.11 -3.36
CA PHE A 11 12.69 -2.11 -4.29
C PHE A 11 12.04 -2.17 -5.69
N VAL A 12 11.66 -3.36 -6.16
CA VAL A 12 10.97 -3.52 -7.46
C VAL A 12 9.49 -3.17 -7.36
N ILE A 13 8.84 -3.54 -6.26
CA ILE A 13 7.39 -3.36 -6.09
C ILE A 13 7.02 -1.92 -5.75
N GLU A 14 7.87 -1.22 -5.00
CA GLU A 14 7.69 0.19 -4.62
C GLU A 14 7.36 1.11 -5.82
N PRO A 15 8.17 1.18 -6.89
CA PRO A 15 7.91 2.06 -8.04
C PRO A 15 6.67 1.63 -8.82
N ILE A 16 6.41 0.33 -8.95
CA ILE A 16 5.22 -0.18 -9.65
C ILE A 16 3.96 0.24 -8.89
N ARG A 17 3.95 0.10 -7.57
CA ARG A 17 2.84 0.53 -6.71
C ARG A 17 2.60 2.03 -6.89
N ILE A 18 3.65 2.86 -6.80
CA ILE A 18 3.52 4.31 -6.94
C ILE A 18 2.97 4.68 -8.33
N TYR A 19 3.46 4.04 -9.40
CA TYR A 19 2.97 4.27 -10.76
C TYR A 19 1.48 3.96 -10.92
N VAL A 20 1.04 2.79 -10.43
CA VAL A 20 -0.38 2.40 -10.52
C VAL A 20 -1.26 3.34 -9.70
N GLY A 21 -0.81 3.79 -8.54
CA GLY A 21 -1.52 4.79 -7.72
C GLY A 21 -1.66 6.13 -8.43
N MET A 22 -0.58 6.63 -9.04
CA MET A 22 -0.61 7.86 -9.83
C MET A 22 -1.52 7.74 -11.05
N ALA A 23 -1.41 6.64 -11.81
CA ALA A 23 -2.24 6.39 -12.98
C ALA A 23 -3.72 6.22 -12.61
N GLY A 24 -4.00 5.54 -11.50
CA GLY A 24 -5.35 5.37 -10.97
C GLY A 24 -5.99 6.67 -10.49
N ASN A 25 -5.20 7.56 -9.88
CA ASN A 25 -5.64 8.88 -9.45
C ASN A 25 -5.96 9.78 -10.64
N LEU A 26 -5.06 9.82 -11.63
CA LEU A 26 -5.22 10.69 -12.80
C LEU A 26 -6.37 10.25 -13.72
N LYS A 27 -6.58 8.93 -13.85
CA LYS A 27 -7.65 8.36 -14.69
C LYS A 27 -8.96 8.16 -13.93
N GLU A 28 -9.02 8.51 -12.64
CA GLU A 28 -10.14 8.22 -11.72
C GLU A 28 -10.67 6.78 -11.84
N SER A 29 -9.78 5.85 -12.17
CA SER A 29 -10.16 4.51 -12.56
C SER A 29 -10.17 3.62 -11.33
N VAL A 30 -11.38 3.19 -10.94
CA VAL A 30 -11.63 2.22 -9.87
C VAL A 30 -10.70 0.99 -9.95
N PRO A 31 -10.50 0.32 -11.10
CA PRO A 31 -9.66 -0.89 -11.15
C PRO A 31 -8.17 -0.62 -10.86
N ASN A 32 -7.61 0.51 -11.31
CA ASN A 32 -6.21 0.83 -11.02
C ASN A 32 -6.03 1.21 -9.54
N MET A 33 -6.99 1.92 -8.93
CA MET A 33 -6.94 2.20 -7.49
C MET A 33 -7.16 0.95 -6.63
N ALA A 34 -8.00 0.02 -7.08
CA ALA A 34 -8.12 -1.28 -6.44
C ALA A 34 -6.81 -2.09 -6.54
N THR A 35 -6.12 -2.01 -7.67
CA THR A 35 -4.80 -2.63 -7.86
C THR A 35 -3.74 -2.01 -6.96
N PHE A 36 -3.74 -0.68 -6.81
CA PHE A 36 -2.89 0.03 -5.86
C PHE A 36 -3.14 -0.44 -4.42
N LEU A 37 -4.41 -0.57 -4.04
CA LEU A 37 -4.81 -1.07 -2.72
C LEU A 37 -4.37 -2.52 -2.51
N LEU A 38 -4.59 -3.37 -3.52
CA LEU A 38 -4.16 -4.75 -3.49
C LEU A 38 -2.66 -4.83 -3.27
N MET A 39 -1.84 -4.12 -4.05
CA MET A 39 -0.37 -4.08 -3.87
C MET A 39 0.06 -3.54 -2.50
N THR A 40 -0.70 -2.59 -1.94
CA THR A 40 -0.44 -2.01 -0.61
C THR A 40 -0.69 -3.04 0.50
N VAL A 41 -1.79 -3.77 0.44
CA VAL A 41 -2.11 -4.83 1.42
C VAL A 41 -1.25 -6.07 1.18
N PHE A 42 -1.04 -6.42 -0.08
CA PHE A 42 -0.27 -7.57 -0.54
C PHE A 42 0.53 -7.21 -1.81
N PRO A 43 1.86 -7.04 -1.76
CA PRO A 43 2.78 -7.59 -0.75
C PRO A 43 3.41 -6.55 0.17
N GLN A 44 3.08 -5.27 0.03
CA GLN A 44 3.82 -4.21 0.69
C GLN A 44 3.71 -4.26 2.23
N LEU A 45 2.51 -4.47 2.75
CA LEU A 45 2.27 -4.57 4.20
C LEU A 45 3.05 -5.73 4.86
N PRO A 46 2.99 -6.99 4.38
CA PRO A 46 3.79 -8.06 4.97
C PRO A 46 5.31 -7.83 4.84
N LEU A 47 5.79 -7.23 3.74
CA LEU A 47 7.21 -6.90 3.56
C LEU A 47 7.68 -5.87 4.60
N VAL A 48 6.92 -4.77 4.79
CA VAL A 48 7.27 -3.74 5.76
C VAL A 48 7.14 -4.26 7.19
N CYS A 49 6.13 -5.08 7.50
CA CYS A 49 6.04 -5.74 8.80
C CYS A 49 7.27 -6.62 9.08
N PHE A 50 7.71 -7.39 8.08
CA PHE A 50 8.90 -8.24 8.22
C PHE A 50 10.17 -7.41 8.47
N LEU A 51 10.40 -6.38 7.66
CA LEU A 51 11.55 -5.48 7.78
C LEU A 51 11.55 -4.69 9.10
N ALA A 52 10.38 -4.29 9.61
CA ALA A 52 10.26 -3.50 10.83
C ALA A 52 10.37 -4.33 12.12
N TYR A 53 9.81 -5.56 12.15
CA TYR A 53 9.59 -6.30 13.41
C TYR A 53 10.10 -7.74 13.44
N PHE A 54 10.35 -8.38 12.30
CA PHE A 54 10.71 -9.81 12.23
C PHE A 54 12.12 -10.09 11.68
N GLN A 55 12.90 -9.06 11.35
CA GLN A 55 14.26 -9.24 10.86
C GLN A 55 15.18 -9.81 11.96
N PRO A 56 16.05 -10.80 11.68
CA PRO A 56 16.88 -11.44 12.71
C PRO A 56 17.98 -10.52 13.27
N MET A 57 18.39 -9.50 12.52
CA MET A 57 19.38 -8.50 12.94
C MET A 57 18.73 -7.13 12.89
N PHE A 58 18.71 -6.44 14.03
CA PHE A 58 18.13 -5.11 14.16
C PHE A 58 19.23 -4.08 14.44
N PHE A 59 19.40 -3.12 13.54
CA PHE A 59 19.96 -1.84 13.93
C PHE A 59 18.83 -0.92 14.41
N PRO A 60 19.11 0.00 15.35
CA PRO A 60 18.10 0.96 15.82
C PRO A 60 17.52 1.79 14.67
N VAL A 61 18.31 2.04 13.63
CA VAL A 61 17.88 2.75 12.41
C VAL A 61 16.82 1.96 11.64
N ASP A 62 16.97 0.64 11.48
CA ASP A 62 15.99 -0.19 10.76
C ASP A 62 14.61 -0.13 11.41
N LYS A 63 14.56 -0.13 12.76
CA LYS A 63 13.30 -0.02 13.50
C LYS A 63 12.62 1.33 13.32
N ILE A 64 13.39 2.42 13.34
CA ILE A 64 12.86 3.77 13.12
C ILE A 64 12.34 3.90 11.69
N VAL A 65 13.11 3.48 10.69
CA VAL A 65 12.70 3.56 9.28
C VAL A 65 11.50 2.66 9.01
N GLY A 66 11.52 1.42 9.50
CA GLY A 66 10.42 0.47 9.34
C GLY A 66 9.13 0.94 9.99
N SER A 67 9.18 1.50 11.20
CA SER A 67 8.00 2.07 11.86
C SER A 67 7.45 3.30 11.12
N LEU A 68 8.29 4.19 10.61
CA LEU A 68 7.85 5.30 9.77
C LEU A 68 7.16 4.80 8.50
N MET A 69 7.75 3.82 7.81
CA MET A 69 7.14 3.20 6.63
C MET A 69 5.80 2.54 6.93
N PHE A 70 5.68 1.88 8.09
CA PHE A 70 4.43 1.29 8.53
C PHE A 70 3.34 2.34 8.76
N ILE A 71 3.66 3.45 9.44
CA ILE A 71 2.72 4.57 9.67
C ILE A 71 2.28 5.18 8.33
N PHE A 72 3.22 5.40 7.41
CA PHE A 72 2.90 5.90 6.07
C PHE A 72 1.97 4.95 5.32
N LEU A 73 2.21 3.64 5.36
CA LEU A 73 1.36 2.65 4.69
C LEU A 73 -0.06 2.62 5.23
N VAL A 74 -0.23 2.68 6.56
CA VAL A 74 -1.57 2.71 7.17
C VAL A 74 -2.34 3.94 6.70
N ARG A 75 -1.71 5.11 6.72
CA ARG A 75 -2.34 6.35 6.27
C ARG A 75 -2.61 6.35 4.77
N LEU A 76 -1.69 5.80 4.00
CA LEU A 76 -1.79 5.64 2.55
C LEU A 76 -2.82 4.58 2.15
N CYS A 77 -3.21 3.67 3.03
CA CYS A 77 -4.30 2.72 2.79
C CYS A 77 -5.67 3.39 2.97
N TYR A 78 -5.82 4.26 3.96
CA TYR A 78 -7.10 4.93 4.25
C TYR A 78 -7.59 5.81 3.09
N VAL A 79 -6.72 6.64 2.52
CA VAL A 79 -7.06 7.58 1.43
C VAL A 79 -7.63 6.89 0.17
N PRO A 80 -6.96 5.90 -0.45
CA PRO A 80 -7.47 5.20 -1.62
C PRO A 80 -8.68 4.34 -1.30
N VAL A 81 -8.84 3.86 -0.06
CA VAL A 81 -10.08 3.17 0.35
C VAL A 81 -11.26 4.15 0.26
N CYS A 82 -11.13 5.34 0.86
CA CYS A 82 -12.14 6.39 0.74
C CYS A 82 -12.39 6.79 -0.73
N MET A 83 -11.33 6.90 -1.54
CA MET A 83 -11.44 7.24 -2.96
C MET A 83 -12.12 6.14 -3.78
N VAL A 84 -11.81 4.87 -3.54
CA VAL A 84 -12.47 3.74 -4.23
C VAL A 84 -13.95 3.69 -3.87
N TYR A 85 -14.31 3.88 -2.60
CA TYR A 85 -15.71 3.98 -2.19
C TYR A 85 -16.43 5.17 -2.84
N GLY A 86 -15.78 6.34 -2.88
CA GLY A 86 -16.33 7.54 -3.53
C GLY A 86 -16.50 7.38 -5.06
N LEU A 87 -15.50 6.84 -5.75
CA LEU A 87 -15.56 6.57 -7.19
C LEU A 87 -16.58 5.47 -7.51
N CYS A 88 -16.70 4.44 -6.67
CA CYS A 88 -17.71 3.42 -6.84
C CYS A 88 -19.13 4.02 -6.74
N TYR A 89 -19.33 4.95 -5.80
CA TYR A 89 -20.59 5.69 -5.65
C TYR A 89 -20.92 6.52 -6.90
N VAL A 90 -19.95 7.28 -7.43
CA VAL A 90 -20.15 8.16 -8.59
C VAL A 90 -20.33 7.38 -9.90
N VAL A 91 -19.54 6.32 -10.12
CA VAL A 91 -19.49 5.60 -11.40
C VAL A 91 -20.58 4.55 -11.53
N TYR A 92 -20.87 3.81 -10.46
CA TYR A 92 -21.81 2.68 -10.53
C TYR A 92 -23.17 2.98 -9.94
N GLY A 93 -23.34 4.04 -9.15
CA GLY A 93 -24.63 4.35 -8.50
C GLY A 93 -25.14 3.25 -7.55
N VAL A 94 -24.30 2.27 -7.20
CA VAL A 94 -24.65 1.14 -6.34
C VAL A 94 -23.95 1.26 -4.99
N PHE A 95 -24.57 1.97 -4.05
CA PHE A 95 -24.87 1.43 -2.72
C PHE A 95 -25.99 2.26 -2.07
N LYS A 96 -27.10 1.58 -1.73
CA LYS A 96 -28.19 2.11 -0.92
C LYS A 96 -27.65 2.65 0.41
N PRO A 97 -28.22 3.76 0.93
CA PRO A 97 -27.78 4.32 2.20
C PRO A 97 -27.96 3.31 3.34
N PHE A 98 -27.00 3.31 4.25
CA PHE A 98 -27.16 2.82 5.61
C PHE A 98 -28.46 3.39 6.19
N VAL A 99 -29.47 2.54 6.32
CA VAL A 99 -30.46 2.60 7.39
C VAL A 99 -30.04 1.55 8.40
#